data_AF-A0A6A4HQ32-F1
#
_entry.id   AF-A0A6A4HQ32-F1
#
_cell.length_a   1.000
_cell.length_b   1.000
_cell.length_c   1.000
_cell.angle_alpha   90.00
_cell.angle_beta   90.00
_cell.angle_gamma   90.00
#
_symmetry.space_group_name_H-M   'P 1'
#
loop_
_entity.id
_entity.type
_entity.pdbx_description
1 polymer ?
#
loop_
_entity_poly.entity_id
_entity_poly.type
_entity_poly.pdbx_seq_one_letter_code
_entity_poly.pdbx_strand_id
1 'polypeptide(L)'
;MHSDHAEDQKKLATLLEALKMVWDRELRGEDAMLSMDMVALFPLIAEATSATVEAAGGLEVWNSLLEDEQSRLNRGTFENLSLAQKRTIDLFIWTGCEIHKDLNTVKWGAIAMAKWWEDNNVLGPKKLLNRANRDDSYDWWSSWETHEGSALFNHKDDKKGQHDTYRIFMEEKLGHLATFPDTSNNRFQTHALAAEQLITYLDTYKEFLLLVKDRKEKQNWNYLEQNLWDALNNTPTLEELAALAVYSQTISVPYVAHIRSDPDQNALDMGPYHQEVLSACKAVIDDPEIILGPEAFHTPATLGSQMFHRPEVMYTIHQYGTFTASSTTSCPTILHGCI
;
A
#
# COMPACT_ATOMS: atom_id res chain seq x y z
N MET A 1 -13.44 8.88 -6.57
CA MET A 1 -12.04 9.23 -6.88
C MET A 1 -11.11 8.13 -6.36
N HIS A 2 -10.11 7.70 -7.14
CA HIS A 2 -9.28 6.51 -6.86
C HIS A 2 -7.78 6.80 -6.70
N SER A 3 -7.44 7.93 -6.06
CA SER A 3 -6.05 8.37 -5.87
C SER A 3 -5.90 9.09 -4.54
N ASP A 4 -4.90 8.71 -3.74
CA ASP A 4 -4.61 9.27 -2.42
C ASP A 4 -3.11 9.31 -2.07
N HIS A 5 -2.25 8.90 -2.99
CA HIS A 5 -0.85 8.62 -2.74
C HIS A 5 0.02 9.85 -2.49
N ALA A 6 -0.39 10.99 -3.03
CA ALA A 6 0.40 12.21 -3.04
C ALA A 6 -0.46 13.40 -2.58
N GLU A 7 0.18 14.37 -1.94
CA GLU A 7 -0.52 15.52 -1.33
C GLU A 7 -1.29 16.35 -2.37
N ASP A 8 -0.82 16.39 -3.61
CA ASP A 8 -1.53 16.99 -4.73
C ASP A 8 -2.83 16.22 -5.06
N GLN A 9 -2.83 14.90 -4.96
CA GLN A 9 -4.00 14.05 -5.18
C GLN A 9 -5.04 14.21 -4.06
N LYS A 10 -4.58 14.31 -2.80
CA LYS A 10 -5.45 14.62 -1.66
C LYS A 10 -6.07 16.01 -1.81
N LYS A 11 -5.25 17.00 -2.17
CA LYS A 11 -5.71 18.36 -2.47
C LYS A 11 -6.72 18.37 -3.62
N LEU A 12 -6.46 17.61 -4.68
CA LEU A 12 -7.39 17.46 -5.80
C LEU A 12 -8.72 16.86 -5.33
N ALA A 13 -8.70 15.86 -4.45
CA ALA A 13 -9.92 15.28 -3.87
C ALA A 13 -10.75 16.34 -3.11
N THR A 14 -10.11 17.12 -2.23
CA THR A 14 -10.78 18.22 -1.51
C THR A 14 -11.36 19.26 -2.47
N LEU A 15 -10.60 19.63 -3.51
CA LEU A 15 -11.09 20.60 -4.50
C LEU A 15 -12.26 20.05 -5.31
N LEU A 16 -12.22 18.78 -5.72
CA LEU A 16 -13.31 18.13 -6.44
C LEU A 16 -14.56 17.97 -5.58
N GLU A 17 -14.42 17.64 -4.30
CA GLU A 17 -15.53 17.58 -3.34
C GLU A 17 -16.21 18.95 -3.22
N ALA A 18 -15.42 20.01 -2.95
CA ALA A 18 -15.93 21.37 -2.83
C ALA A 18 -16.61 21.84 -4.13
N LEU A 19 -16.01 21.54 -5.28
CA LEU A 19 -16.55 21.90 -6.59
C LEU A 19 -17.85 21.15 -6.88
N LYS A 20 -17.91 19.85 -6.60
CA LYS A 20 -19.11 19.01 -6.74
C LYS A 20 -20.24 19.53 -5.87
N MET A 21 -19.96 19.93 -4.63
CA MET A 21 -20.96 20.54 -3.75
C MET A 21 -21.54 21.84 -4.34
N VAL A 22 -20.71 22.69 -4.94
CA VAL A 22 -21.18 23.94 -5.56
C VAL A 22 -22.03 23.63 -6.80
N TRP A 23 -21.51 22.84 -7.74
CA TRP A 23 -22.20 22.54 -8.99
C TRP A 23 -23.49 21.76 -8.81
N ASP A 24 -23.54 20.75 -7.92
CA ASP A 24 -24.77 19.97 -7.73
C ASP A 24 -25.88 20.82 -7.09
N ARG A 25 -25.51 21.81 -6.28
CA ARG A 25 -26.45 22.79 -5.71
C ARG A 25 -26.95 23.79 -6.76
N GLU A 26 -26.07 24.28 -7.63
CA GLU A 26 -26.41 25.17 -8.74
C GLU A 26 -27.34 24.48 -9.74
N LEU A 27 -26.95 23.31 -10.26
CA LEU A 27 -27.71 22.54 -11.24
C LEU A 27 -29.13 22.20 -10.75
N ARG A 28 -29.28 21.78 -9.48
CA ARG A 28 -30.59 21.48 -8.91
C ARG A 28 -31.42 22.74 -8.62
N GLY A 29 -30.75 23.85 -8.31
CA GLY A 29 -31.39 25.16 -8.23
C GLY A 29 -32.01 25.53 -9.58
N GLU A 30 -31.25 25.37 -10.66
CA GLU A 30 -31.71 25.57 -12.03
C GLU A 30 -32.87 24.62 -12.39
N ASP A 31 -32.74 23.31 -12.13
CA ASP A 31 -33.81 22.33 -12.39
C ASP A 31 -35.11 22.68 -11.64
N ALA A 32 -35.00 23.09 -10.36
CA ALA A 32 -36.15 23.50 -9.56
C ALA A 32 -36.81 24.75 -10.13
N MET A 33 -36.03 25.74 -10.56
CA MET A 33 -36.54 26.95 -11.20
C MET A 33 -37.22 26.64 -12.54
N LEU A 34 -36.62 25.79 -13.37
CA LEU A 34 -37.18 25.36 -14.66
C LEU A 34 -38.47 24.54 -14.50
N SER A 35 -38.62 23.84 -13.38
CA SER A 35 -39.82 23.03 -13.07
C SER A 35 -40.96 23.84 -12.44
N MET A 36 -40.70 25.07 -11.98
CA MET A 36 -41.72 25.95 -11.40
C MET A 36 -42.50 26.70 -12.46
N ASP A 37 -43.80 26.90 -12.23
CA ASP A 37 -44.59 27.81 -13.04
C ASP A 37 -44.11 29.27 -12.84
N MET A 38 -44.10 30.05 -13.92
CA MET A 38 -43.59 31.42 -13.92
C MET A 38 -44.29 32.33 -12.90
N VAL A 39 -45.57 32.07 -12.62
CA VAL A 39 -46.35 32.85 -11.64
C VAL A 39 -45.90 32.57 -10.21
N ALA A 40 -45.41 31.35 -9.92
CA ALA A 40 -44.85 30.98 -8.63
C ALA A 40 -43.36 31.35 -8.52
N LEU A 41 -42.62 31.31 -9.62
CA LEU A 41 -41.18 31.57 -9.66
C LEU A 41 -40.84 33.06 -9.46
N PHE A 42 -41.59 33.97 -10.09
CA PHE A 42 -41.33 35.41 -10.02
C PHE A 42 -41.28 35.99 -8.59
N PRO A 43 -42.27 35.72 -7.70
CA PRO A 43 -42.21 36.22 -6.32
C PRO A 43 -41.05 35.63 -5.53
N LEU A 44 -40.68 34.36 -5.76
CA LEU A 44 -39.53 33.73 -5.10
C LEU A 44 -38.21 34.38 -5.51
N ILE A 45 -38.01 34.64 -6.80
CA ILE A 45 -36.83 35.37 -7.29
C ILE A 45 -36.79 36.78 -6.72
N ALA A 46 -37.92 37.49 -6.71
CA ALA A 46 -38.00 38.85 -6.19
C ALA A 46 -37.67 38.92 -4.69
N GLU A 47 -38.20 38.00 -3.89
CA GLU A 47 -37.94 37.90 -2.46
C GLU A 47 -36.48 37.54 -2.18
N ALA A 48 -35.94 36.51 -2.84
CA ALA A 48 -34.55 36.09 -2.69
C ALA A 48 -33.57 37.20 -3.12
N THR A 49 -33.87 37.90 -4.22
CA THR A 49 -33.08 39.05 -4.69
C THR A 49 -33.11 40.18 -3.68
N SER A 50 -34.28 40.52 -3.13
CA SER A 50 -34.41 41.60 -2.13
C SER A 50 -33.64 41.27 -0.85
N ALA A 51 -33.79 40.05 -0.32
CA ALA A 51 -33.07 39.62 0.88
C ALA A 51 -31.55 39.60 0.68
N THR A 52 -31.10 39.20 -0.51
CA THR A 52 -29.70 39.17 -0.89
C THR A 52 -29.10 40.57 -1.04
N VAL A 53 -29.83 41.49 -1.67
CA VAL A 53 -29.46 42.90 -1.81
C VAL A 53 -29.35 43.58 -0.44
N GLU A 54 -30.29 43.31 0.47
CA GLU A 54 -30.23 43.81 1.84
C GLU A 54 -29.01 43.28 2.60
N ALA A 55 -28.73 41.97 2.48
CA ALA A 55 -27.57 41.35 3.10
C ALA A 55 -26.23 41.90 2.55
N ALA A 56 -26.20 42.32 1.30
CA ALA A 56 -25.06 43.00 0.68
C ALA A 56 -24.87 44.46 1.16
N GLY A 57 -25.78 45.00 1.98
CA GLY A 57 -25.72 46.39 2.47
C GLY A 57 -26.54 47.38 1.64
N GLY A 58 -27.46 46.88 0.80
CA GLY A 58 -28.36 47.67 -0.02
C GLY A 58 -27.99 47.67 -1.51
N LEU A 59 -28.90 48.22 -2.32
CA LEU A 59 -28.86 48.12 -3.78
C LEU A 59 -27.62 48.76 -4.43
N GLU A 60 -27.10 49.85 -3.86
CA GLU A 60 -25.86 50.48 -4.34
C GLU A 60 -24.65 49.57 -4.17
N VAL A 61 -24.53 48.89 -3.01
CA VAL A 61 -23.42 47.98 -2.75
C VAL A 61 -23.55 46.73 -3.61
N TRP A 62 -24.74 46.17 -3.72
CA TRP A 62 -25.04 45.04 -4.60
C TRP A 62 -24.65 45.30 -6.07
N ASN A 63 -25.04 46.45 -6.62
CA ASN A 63 -24.74 46.82 -8.01
C ASN A 63 -23.25 47.12 -8.24
N SER A 64 -22.45 47.26 -7.18
CA SER A 64 -21.01 47.42 -7.24
C SER A 64 -20.23 46.11 -7.10
N LEU A 65 -20.91 45.01 -6.74
CA LEU A 65 -20.32 43.67 -6.68
C LEU A 65 -20.08 43.12 -8.08
N LEU A 66 -19.06 42.27 -8.21
CA LEU A 66 -18.83 41.50 -9.43
C LEU A 66 -19.89 40.39 -9.59
N GLU A 67 -20.14 39.96 -10.82
CA GLU A 67 -21.19 39.00 -11.17
C GLU A 67 -21.01 37.63 -10.48
N ASP A 68 -19.77 37.26 -10.15
CA ASP A 68 -19.39 36.08 -9.37
C ASP A 68 -19.69 36.21 -7.86
N GLU A 69 -19.74 37.44 -7.33
CA GLU A 69 -20.11 37.70 -5.94
C GLU A 69 -21.63 37.71 -5.75
N GLN A 70 -22.37 38.20 -6.74
CA GLN A 70 -23.83 38.22 -6.74
C GLN A 70 -24.44 36.80 -6.78
N SER A 71 -23.88 35.91 -7.60
CA SER A 71 -24.32 34.52 -7.72
C SER A 71 -24.13 33.70 -6.42
N ARG A 72 -23.12 34.03 -5.61
CA ARG A 72 -22.79 33.27 -4.38
C ARG A 72 -23.78 33.43 -3.22
N LEU A 73 -24.59 34.48 -3.22
CA LEU A 73 -25.53 34.78 -2.13
C LEU A 73 -26.91 34.10 -2.30
N ASN A 74 -27.23 33.55 -3.47
CA ASN A 74 -28.57 33.08 -3.84
C ASN A 74 -28.94 31.64 -3.36
N ARG A 75 -28.33 31.14 -2.27
CA ARG A 75 -28.37 29.71 -1.87
C ARG A 75 -29.57 29.27 -1.01
N GLY A 76 -30.78 29.79 -1.27
CA GLY A 76 -31.96 29.54 -0.43
C GLY A 76 -32.60 28.15 -0.58
N THR A 77 -32.44 27.47 -1.72
CA THR A 77 -33.25 26.29 -2.08
C THR A 77 -32.74 24.98 -1.45
N PHE A 78 -31.46 24.88 -1.13
CA PHE A 78 -30.86 23.67 -0.56
C PHE A 78 -31.37 23.37 0.85
N GLU A 79 -31.57 24.40 1.69
CA GLU A 79 -32.00 24.24 3.07
C GLU A 79 -33.39 23.59 3.22
N ASN A 80 -34.23 23.75 2.20
CA ASN A 80 -35.60 23.21 2.19
C ASN A 80 -35.67 21.74 1.72
N LEU A 81 -34.54 21.13 1.32
CA LEU A 81 -34.50 19.73 0.92
C LEU A 81 -34.63 18.80 2.14
N SER A 82 -35.22 17.61 1.92
CA SER A 82 -35.24 16.56 2.94
C SER A 82 -33.81 16.13 3.30
N LEU A 83 -33.64 15.60 4.52
CA LEU A 83 -32.34 15.12 4.99
C LEU A 83 -31.72 14.05 4.06
N ALA A 84 -32.54 13.20 3.45
CA ALA A 84 -32.09 12.20 2.49
C ALA A 84 -31.54 12.85 1.21
N GLN A 85 -32.22 13.88 0.69
CA GLN A 85 -31.76 14.63 -0.49
C GLN A 85 -30.46 15.40 -0.19
N LYS A 86 -30.39 16.09 0.95
CA LYS A 86 -29.17 16.77 1.40
C LYS A 86 -27.99 15.80 1.46
N ARG A 87 -28.20 14.62 2.07
CA ARG A 87 -27.17 13.56 2.16
C ARG A 87 -26.69 13.08 0.79
N THR A 88 -27.59 12.84 -0.16
CA THR A 88 -27.19 12.43 -1.52
C THR A 88 -26.40 13.53 -2.24
N ILE A 89 -26.78 14.79 -2.05
CA ILE A 89 -26.10 15.94 -2.66
C ILE A 89 -24.71 16.16 -2.06
N ASP A 90 -24.58 16.00 -0.74
CA ASP A 90 -23.28 16.16 -0.07
C ASP A 90 -22.43 14.89 -0.17
N LEU A 91 -22.97 13.76 -0.66
CA LEU A 91 -22.23 12.50 -0.77
C LEU A 91 -21.10 12.61 -1.80
N PHE A 92 -19.87 12.67 -1.32
CA PHE A 92 -18.67 12.51 -2.12
C PHE A 92 -17.92 11.28 -1.62
N ILE A 93 -17.68 10.31 -2.51
CA ILE A 93 -16.98 9.07 -2.13
C ILE A 93 -15.55 9.10 -2.67
N TRP A 94 -14.62 9.11 -1.72
CA TRP A 94 -13.21 8.93 -1.97
C TRP A 94 -12.78 7.58 -1.42
N THR A 95 -12.54 6.63 -2.33
CA THR A 95 -12.21 5.25 -1.98
C THR A 95 -10.69 5.05 -1.77
N GLY A 96 -9.89 6.08 -2.07
CA GLY A 96 -8.43 5.96 -2.18
C GLY A 96 -8.01 5.01 -3.31
N CYS A 97 -6.70 4.76 -3.43
CA CYS A 97 -6.19 3.78 -4.39
C CYS A 97 -6.13 2.38 -3.78
N GLU A 98 -6.67 1.40 -4.49
CA GLU A 98 -6.69 0.00 -4.05
C GLU A 98 -5.29 -0.60 -3.88
N ILE A 99 -4.34 -0.26 -4.76
CA ILE A 99 -2.97 -0.78 -4.69
C ILE A 99 -2.19 -0.15 -3.50
N HIS A 100 -2.55 1.06 -3.05
CA HIS A 100 -1.99 1.61 -1.82
C HIS A 100 -2.46 0.86 -0.58
N LYS A 101 -3.70 0.31 -0.60
CA LYS A 101 -4.22 -0.47 0.53
C LYS A 101 -3.34 -1.69 0.77
N ASP A 102 -2.95 -2.38 -0.31
CA ASP A 102 -1.98 -3.49 -0.24
C ASP A 102 -0.61 -3.06 0.29
N LEU A 103 -0.07 -1.95 -0.21
CA LEU A 103 1.20 -1.40 0.30
C LEU A 103 1.13 -1.08 1.81
N ASN A 104 0.01 -0.51 2.25
CA ASN A 104 -0.24 -0.22 3.66
C ASN A 104 -0.31 -1.51 4.50
N THR A 105 -0.89 -2.60 3.98
CA THR A 105 -0.91 -3.89 4.68
C THR A 105 0.51 -4.36 5.01
N VAL A 106 1.45 -4.23 4.08
CA VAL A 106 2.85 -4.60 4.32
C VAL A 106 3.46 -3.77 5.46
N LYS A 107 3.25 -2.45 5.44
CA LYS A 107 3.72 -1.54 6.49
C LYS A 107 3.13 -1.89 7.86
N TRP A 108 1.82 -2.07 7.94
CA TRP A 108 1.15 -2.39 9.20
C TRP A 108 1.48 -3.80 9.69
N GLY A 109 1.67 -4.75 8.77
CA GLY A 109 2.14 -6.10 9.07
C GLY A 109 3.52 -6.08 9.72
N ALA A 110 4.45 -5.30 9.18
CA ALA A 110 5.78 -5.17 9.77
C ALA A 110 5.76 -4.54 11.18
N ILE A 111 4.94 -3.51 11.40
CA ILE A 111 4.72 -2.93 12.75
C ILE A 111 4.13 -3.98 13.71
N ALA A 112 3.17 -4.79 13.24
CA ALA A 112 2.56 -5.84 14.04
C ALA A 112 3.56 -6.95 14.39
N MET A 113 4.38 -7.40 13.44
CA MET A 113 5.47 -8.36 13.68
C MET A 113 6.48 -7.80 14.69
N ALA A 114 6.96 -6.57 14.51
CA ALA A 114 7.87 -5.89 15.44
C ALA A 114 7.33 -5.89 16.88
N LYS A 115 6.04 -5.59 17.05
CA LYS A 115 5.35 -5.65 18.34
C LYS A 115 5.24 -7.08 18.89
N TRP A 116 4.96 -8.05 18.04
CA TRP A 116 4.86 -9.46 18.45
C TRP A 116 6.18 -9.97 19.05
N TRP A 117 7.32 -9.66 18.43
CA TRP A 117 8.64 -10.04 18.96
C TRP A 117 8.88 -9.49 20.37
N GLU A 118 8.54 -8.22 20.58
CA GLU A 118 8.66 -7.53 21.87
C GLU A 118 7.73 -8.17 22.93
N ASP A 119 6.45 -8.32 22.60
CA ASP A 119 5.43 -8.84 23.51
C ASP A 119 5.72 -10.30 23.93
N ASN A 120 6.37 -11.08 23.06
CA ASN A 120 6.74 -12.48 23.32
C ASN A 120 8.15 -12.66 23.90
N ASN A 121 8.90 -11.57 24.10
CA ASN A 121 10.28 -11.60 24.62
C ASN A 121 11.20 -12.54 23.81
N VAL A 122 11.04 -12.56 22.49
CA VAL A 122 11.88 -13.30 21.54
C VAL A 122 12.80 -12.30 20.85
N LEU A 123 14.04 -12.72 20.57
CA LEU A 123 14.97 -11.86 19.84
C LEU A 123 14.44 -11.62 18.42
N GLY A 124 14.10 -10.38 18.13
CA GLY A 124 13.59 -9.99 16.83
C GLY A 124 14.66 -9.89 15.73
N PRO A 125 14.24 -9.48 14.53
CA PRO A 125 15.08 -9.30 13.35
C PRO A 125 16.29 -8.41 13.56
N LYS A 126 17.30 -8.63 12.73
CA LYS A 126 18.50 -7.79 12.68
C LYS A 126 18.14 -6.41 12.12
N LYS A 127 18.25 -5.38 12.97
CA LYS A 127 18.12 -3.97 12.54
C LYS A 127 19.23 -3.62 11.52
N LEU A 128 18.81 -3.04 10.40
CA LEU A 128 19.68 -2.65 9.28
C LEU A 128 20.11 -1.18 9.37
N LEU A 129 20.69 -0.80 10.52
CA LEU A 129 21.02 0.61 10.80
C LEU A 129 22.24 1.05 9.99
N ASN A 130 22.09 2.12 9.21
CA ASN A 130 23.19 2.82 8.58
C ASN A 130 24.01 3.63 9.61
N ARG A 131 25.13 4.20 9.16
CA ARG A 131 26.04 4.96 10.04
C ARG A 131 25.37 6.17 10.73
N ALA A 132 24.36 6.77 10.10
CA ALA A 132 23.69 7.97 10.59
C ALA A 132 22.57 7.67 11.59
N ASN A 133 21.99 6.45 11.59
CA ASN A 133 20.90 6.04 12.48
C ASN A 133 21.31 4.88 13.42
N ARG A 134 22.62 4.71 13.66
CA ARG A 134 23.19 3.62 14.49
C ARG A 134 22.68 3.60 15.93
N ASP A 135 22.34 4.77 16.47
CA ASP A 135 21.85 4.94 17.85
C ASP A 135 20.32 5.08 17.92
N ASP A 136 19.62 4.98 16.78
CA ASP A 136 18.16 5.09 16.74
C ASP A 136 17.51 3.76 17.12
N SER A 137 16.44 3.83 17.91
CA SER A 137 15.64 2.67 18.34
C SER A 137 14.77 2.08 17.22
N TYR A 138 14.86 2.62 16.00
CA TYR A 138 13.81 2.55 15.01
C TYR A 138 13.70 1.20 14.28
N ASP A 139 12.50 0.97 13.78
CA ASP A 139 11.90 -0.24 13.21
C ASP A 139 12.70 -0.85 12.04
N TRP A 140 12.81 -2.19 12.01
CA TRP A 140 13.41 -2.98 10.92
C TRP A 140 12.79 -2.61 9.58
N TRP A 141 11.46 -2.39 9.57
CA TRP A 141 10.71 -2.05 8.37
C TRP A 141 11.16 -0.74 7.75
N SER A 142 11.28 0.32 8.55
CA SER A 142 11.77 1.61 8.06
C SER A 142 13.22 1.55 7.61
N SER A 143 14.00 0.57 8.08
CA SER A 143 15.37 0.28 7.64
C SER A 143 15.43 -0.38 6.25
N TRP A 144 14.48 -1.28 5.95
CA TRP A 144 14.33 -1.89 4.63
C TRP A 144 13.61 -0.99 3.61
N GLU A 145 12.62 -0.22 4.05
CA GLU A 145 12.01 0.87 3.27
C GLU A 145 13.07 1.89 2.86
N THR A 146 14.05 2.17 3.73
CA THR A 146 15.02 3.21 3.43
C THR A 146 16.13 2.75 2.50
N HIS A 147 17.01 1.78 2.79
CA HIS A 147 18.25 1.77 1.99
C HIS A 147 18.93 0.44 1.63
N GLU A 148 18.92 -0.65 2.39
CA GLU A 148 20.08 -1.56 2.25
C GLU A 148 20.08 -2.56 1.06
N GLY A 149 19.02 -3.34 0.88
CA GLY A 149 18.93 -4.29 -0.26
C GLY A 149 18.83 -3.58 -1.61
N SER A 150 18.01 -2.53 -1.69
CA SER A 150 17.91 -1.68 -2.89
C SER A 150 19.22 -0.92 -3.14
N ALA A 151 19.87 -0.32 -2.13
CA ALA A 151 21.09 0.44 -2.39
C ALA A 151 22.24 -0.43 -2.88
N LEU A 152 22.24 -1.72 -2.56
CA LEU A 152 23.24 -2.63 -3.07
C LEU A 152 22.85 -3.23 -4.43
N PHE A 153 21.60 -3.67 -4.62
CA PHE A 153 21.22 -4.45 -5.80
C PHE A 153 20.45 -3.67 -6.87
N ASN A 154 19.78 -2.56 -6.52
CA ASN A 154 19.00 -1.74 -7.45
C ASN A 154 18.88 -0.29 -6.96
N HIS A 155 20.01 0.42 -6.96
CA HIS A 155 20.11 1.78 -6.44
C HIS A 155 19.60 2.79 -7.48
N LYS A 156 18.90 3.84 -7.03
CA LYS A 156 18.34 4.90 -7.92
C LYS A 156 19.37 5.69 -8.75
N ASP A 157 20.62 5.69 -8.28
CA ASP A 157 21.80 6.27 -8.93
C ASP A 157 22.60 5.09 -9.50
N ASP A 158 22.63 4.99 -10.82
CA ASP A 158 23.22 3.88 -11.59
C ASP A 158 24.74 3.75 -11.40
N LYS A 159 25.38 4.78 -10.82
CA LYS A 159 26.81 4.78 -10.48
C LYS A 159 27.10 4.20 -9.10
N LYS A 160 26.07 3.84 -8.32
CA LYS A 160 26.20 3.35 -6.95
C LYS A 160 25.63 1.94 -6.81
N GLY A 161 26.17 1.21 -5.84
CA GLY A 161 25.78 -0.17 -5.58
C GLY A 161 26.50 -1.16 -6.51
N GLN A 162 25.89 -2.32 -6.66
CA GLN A 162 26.40 -3.46 -7.40
C GLN A 162 25.44 -3.92 -8.50
N HIS A 163 24.49 -3.09 -8.94
CA HIS A 163 23.35 -3.47 -9.80
C HIS A 163 23.75 -4.32 -11.02
N ASP A 164 24.67 -3.83 -11.87
CA ASP A 164 25.07 -4.56 -13.07
C ASP A 164 25.84 -5.84 -12.74
N THR A 165 26.73 -5.78 -11.74
CA THR A 165 27.50 -6.96 -11.30
C THR A 165 26.58 -8.03 -10.70
N TYR A 166 25.58 -7.61 -9.94
CA TYR A 166 24.51 -8.44 -9.41
C TYR A 166 23.70 -9.09 -10.54
N ARG A 167 23.25 -8.31 -11.52
CA ARG A 167 22.45 -8.85 -12.64
C ARG A 167 23.21 -9.90 -13.44
N ILE A 168 24.48 -9.64 -13.75
CA ILE A 168 25.35 -10.60 -14.45
C ILE A 168 25.53 -11.88 -13.62
N PHE A 169 25.83 -11.73 -12.32
CA PHE A 169 26.02 -12.88 -11.44
C PHE A 169 24.74 -13.72 -11.30
N MET A 170 23.59 -13.08 -11.14
CA MET A 170 22.31 -13.78 -11.04
C MET A 170 21.91 -14.44 -12.35
N GLU A 171 22.17 -13.80 -13.49
CA GLU A 171 21.94 -14.41 -14.81
C GLU A 171 22.79 -15.67 -15.01
N GLU A 172 24.06 -15.64 -14.60
CA GLU A 172 24.94 -16.83 -14.62
C GLU A 172 24.41 -17.95 -13.73
N LYS A 173 23.92 -17.62 -12.53
CA LYS A 173 23.46 -18.59 -11.52
C LYS A 173 22.07 -19.16 -11.80
N LEU A 174 21.16 -18.33 -12.30
CA LEU A 174 19.75 -18.66 -12.49
C LEU A 174 19.39 -18.98 -13.95
N GLY A 175 20.31 -18.72 -14.89
CA GLY A 175 20.08 -18.92 -16.33
C GLY A 175 19.11 -17.90 -16.96
N HIS A 176 18.73 -16.86 -16.23
CA HIS A 176 17.87 -15.78 -16.72
C HIS A 176 18.16 -14.49 -15.97
N LEU A 177 17.88 -13.36 -16.63
CA LEU A 177 18.08 -12.05 -16.02
C LEU A 177 17.14 -11.86 -14.82
N ALA A 178 17.72 -11.73 -13.63
CA ALA A 178 16.98 -11.42 -12.40
C ALA A 178 17.32 -10.02 -11.89
N THR A 179 16.39 -9.09 -12.05
CA THR A 179 16.50 -7.73 -11.51
C THR A 179 15.90 -7.69 -10.10
N PHE A 180 16.64 -7.13 -9.15
CA PHE A 180 16.13 -6.96 -7.79
C PHE A 180 14.96 -5.95 -7.79
N PRO A 181 13.88 -6.19 -7.02
CA PRO A 181 12.72 -5.30 -7.03
C PRO A 181 13.08 -3.86 -6.63
N ASP A 182 12.43 -2.90 -7.28
CA ASP A 182 12.73 -1.47 -7.15
C ASP A 182 12.14 -0.86 -5.88
N THR A 183 12.63 -1.33 -4.72
CA THR A 183 12.15 -0.87 -3.41
C THR A 183 12.54 0.57 -3.12
N SER A 184 13.61 1.11 -3.72
CA SER A 184 14.03 2.52 -3.55
C SER A 184 13.01 3.54 -4.04
N ASN A 185 12.19 3.17 -5.03
CA ASN A 185 11.21 4.07 -5.61
C ASN A 185 9.81 3.82 -5.04
N ASN A 186 9.69 3.09 -3.91
CA ASN A 186 8.43 2.76 -3.25
C ASN A 186 7.37 2.23 -4.21
N ARG A 187 7.79 1.46 -5.22
CA ARG A 187 6.86 0.86 -6.17
C ARG A 187 6.01 -0.18 -5.44
N PHE A 188 4.73 -0.24 -5.78
CA PHE A 188 3.80 -1.19 -5.19
C PHE A 188 4.33 -2.63 -5.24
N GLN A 189 4.08 -3.40 -4.18
CA GLN A 189 4.48 -4.80 -4.01
C GLN A 189 5.99 -5.08 -3.95
N THR A 190 6.86 -4.11 -4.25
CA THR A 190 8.30 -4.39 -4.41
C THR A 190 8.97 -4.93 -3.15
N HIS A 191 8.52 -4.55 -1.96
CA HIS A 191 9.07 -5.09 -0.71
C HIS A 191 8.74 -6.57 -0.53
N ALA A 192 7.49 -6.96 -0.80
CA ALA A 192 7.06 -8.35 -0.72
C ALA A 192 7.77 -9.20 -1.79
N LEU A 193 7.88 -8.68 -3.02
CA LEU A 193 8.65 -9.32 -4.10
C LEU A 193 10.15 -9.42 -3.79
N ALA A 194 10.72 -8.45 -3.07
CA ALA A 194 12.12 -8.49 -2.65
C ALA A 194 12.32 -9.61 -1.61
N ALA A 195 11.36 -9.77 -0.69
CA ALA A 195 11.36 -10.87 0.27
C ALA A 195 11.29 -12.23 -0.44
N GLU A 196 10.43 -12.37 -1.46
CA GLU A 196 10.39 -13.58 -2.29
C GLU A 196 11.74 -13.90 -2.93
N GLN A 197 12.41 -12.91 -3.54
CA GLN A 197 13.71 -13.15 -4.18
C GLN A 197 14.77 -13.55 -3.15
N LEU A 198 14.85 -12.82 -2.04
CA LEU A 198 15.84 -13.06 -0.99
C LEU A 198 15.69 -14.44 -0.35
N ILE A 199 14.46 -14.88 -0.07
CA ILE A 199 14.23 -16.19 0.55
C ILE A 199 14.49 -17.33 -0.43
N THR A 200 14.04 -17.18 -1.68
CA THR A 200 14.16 -18.22 -2.73
C THR A 200 15.62 -18.46 -3.10
N TYR A 201 16.42 -17.38 -3.16
CA TYR A 201 17.80 -17.43 -3.63
C TYR A 201 18.82 -17.09 -2.53
N LEU A 202 18.48 -17.36 -1.26
CA LEU A 202 19.28 -16.93 -0.09
C LEU A 202 20.77 -17.26 -0.23
N ASP A 203 21.08 -18.51 -0.58
CA ASP A 203 22.46 -18.96 -0.71
C ASP A 203 23.17 -18.26 -1.87
N THR A 204 22.47 -18.02 -2.98
CA THR A 204 23.00 -17.26 -4.11
C THR A 204 23.30 -15.81 -3.73
N TYR A 205 22.45 -15.15 -2.91
CA TYR A 205 22.75 -13.82 -2.37
C TYR A 205 23.96 -13.83 -1.44
N LYS A 206 24.10 -14.86 -0.59
CA LYS A 206 25.28 -15.00 0.27
C LYS A 206 26.56 -15.20 -0.55
N GLU A 207 26.53 -16.06 -1.56
CA GLU A 207 27.64 -16.24 -2.50
C GLU A 207 28.01 -14.94 -3.20
N PHE A 208 27.01 -14.18 -3.66
CA PHE A 208 27.23 -12.88 -4.29
C PHE A 208 27.92 -11.90 -3.36
N LEU A 209 27.46 -11.79 -2.11
CA LEU A 209 28.08 -10.92 -1.13
C LEU A 209 29.54 -11.32 -0.90
N LEU A 210 29.83 -12.62 -0.75
CA LEU A 210 31.21 -13.09 -0.57
C LEU A 210 32.10 -12.71 -1.77
N LEU A 211 31.58 -12.86 -3.00
CA LEU A 211 32.28 -12.41 -4.21
C LEU A 211 32.57 -10.90 -4.17
N VAL A 212 31.60 -10.08 -3.75
CA VAL A 212 31.78 -8.62 -3.62
C VAL A 212 32.86 -8.29 -2.60
N LYS A 213 32.90 -8.99 -1.46
CA LYS A 213 33.96 -8.84 -0.46
C LYS A 213 35.32 -9.21 -1.02
N ASP A 214 35.45 -10.39 -1.63
CA ASP A 214 36.73 -10.95 -2.06
C ASP A 214 37.36 -10.16 -3.21
N ARG A 215 36.55 -9.49 -4.03
CA ARG A 215 37.00 -8.59 -5.10
C ARG A 215 37.61 -7.28 -4.60
N LYS A 216 37.39 -6.89 -3.35
CA LYS A 216 37.95 -5.66 -2.79
C LYS A 216 39.40 -5.87 -2.40
N GLU A 217 40.24 -4.86 -2.61
CA GLU A 217 41.66 -4.87 -2.22
C GLU A 217 41.85 -5.23 -0.74
N LYS A 218 41.00 -4.68 0.14
CA LYS A 218 41.05 -4.93 1.60
C LYS A 218 40.27 -6.16 2.05
N GLN A 219 39.53 -6.81 1.14
CA GLN A 219 38.70 -7.98 1.40
C GLN A 219 37.80 -7.84 2.64
N ASN A 220 37.24 -6.65 2.84
CA ASN A 220 36.40 -6.33 3.97
C ASN A 220 35.03 -5.82 3.54
N TRP A 221 34.07 -6.03 4.41
CA TRP A 221 32.73 -5.48 4.25
C TRP A 221 32.73 -3.99 4.55
N ASN A 222 31.93 -3.22 3.81
CA ASN A 222 31.45 -1.94 4.31
C ASN A 222 30.27 -2.16 5.27
N TYR A 223 29.81 -1.11 5.96
CA TYR A 223 28.70 -1.21 6.91
C TYR A 223 27.43 -1.79 6.28
N LEU A 224 27.09 -1.33 5.06
CA LEU A 224 25.90 -1.78 4.32
C LEU A 224 25.93 -3.29 4.05
N GLU A 225 27.05 -3.78 3.54
CA GLU A 225 27.21 -5.18 3.19
C GLU A 225 27.29 -6.08 4.44
N GLN A 226 27.93 -5.61 5.52
CA GLN A 226 27.97 -6.35 6.78
C GLN A 226 26.58 -6.47 7.39
N ASN A 227 25.81 -5.38 7.41
CA ASN A 227 24.44 -5.39 7.91
C ASN A 227 23.56 -6.37 7.12
N LEU A 228 23.63 -6.31 5.79
CA LEU A 228 22.91 -7.24 4.93
C LEU A 228 23.38 -8.68 5.12
N TRP A 229 24.69 -8.92 5.21
CA TRP A 229 25.24 -10.25 5.50
C TRP A 229 24.71 -10.80 6.83
N ASP A 230 24.74 -9.99 7.90
CA ASP A 230 24.23 -10.37 9.21
C ASP A 230 22.74 -10.68 9.14
N ALA A 231 21.95 -9.87 8.42
CA ALA A 231 20.52 -10.08 8.25
C ALA A 231 20.17 -11.36 7.48
N LEU A 232 20.88 -11.66 6.38
CA LEU A 232 20.68 -12.89 5.62
C LEU A 232 21.14 -14.15 6.39
N ASN A 233 21.86 -13.98 7.49
CA ASN A 233 22.26 -15.06 8.41
C ASN A 233 21.50 -15.02 9.75
N ASN A 234 20.48 -14.16 9.88
CA ASN A 234 19.68 -14.03 11.09
C ASN A 234 18.31 -14.68 10.90
N THR A 235 18.02 -15.73 11.68
CA THR A 235 16.76 -16.48 11.58
C THR A 235 15.51 -15.59 11.72
N PRO A 236 15.37 -14.71 12.73
CA PRO A 236 14.22 -13.81 12.84
C PRO A 236 14.02 -12.91 11.61
N THR A 237 15.09 -12.39 11.01
CA THR A 237 14.99 -11.65 9.74
C THR A 237 14.46 -12.53 8.61
N LEU A 238 14.93 -13.77 8.50
CA LEU A 238 14.45 -14.70 7.47
C LEU A 238 12.99 -15.10 7.68
N GLU A 239 12.53 -15.18 8.93
CA GLU A 239 11.13 -15.45 9.28
C GLU A 239 10.21 -14.30 8.86
N GLU A 240 10.63 -13.03 9.05
CA GLU A 240 9.86 -11.88 8.53
C GLU A 240 9.85 -11.84 7.00
N LEU A 241 10.99 -12.14 6.34
CA LEU A 241 11.02 -12.25 4.88
C LEU A 241 10.10 -13.38 4.38
N ALA A 242 10.05 -14.51 5.09
CA ALA A 242 9.14 -15.60 4.78
C ALA A 242 7.67 -15.18 4.95
N ALA A 243 7.31 -14.51 6.05
CA ALA A 243 5.95 -14.01 6.27
C ALA A 243 5.51 -13.03 5.17
N LEU A 244 6.39 -12.11 4.77
CA LEU A 244 6.14 -11.19 3.65
C LEU A 244 5.98 -11.91 2.31
N ALA A 245 6.81 -12.94 2.04
CA ALA A 245 6.70 -13.75 0.84
C ALA A 245 5.41 -14.59 0.82
N VAL A 246 4.99 -15.13 1.96
CA VAL A 246 3.69 -15.80 2.12
C VAL A 246 2.55 -14.83 1.80
N TYR A 247 2.54 -13.64 2.41
CA TYR A 247 1.55 -12.60 2.13
C TYR A 247 1.51 -12.23 0.65
N SER A 248 2.69 -12.14 0.02
CA SER A 248 2.83 -11.87 -1.41
C SER A 248 2.07 -12.90 -2.26
N GLN A 249 2.37 -14.17 -2.04
CA GLN A 249 1.86 -15.30 -2.83
C GLN A 249 0.37 -15.59 -2.58
N THR A 250 -0.14 -15.25 -1.40
CA THR A 250 -1.50 -15.61 -0.97
C THR A 250 -2.50 -14.49 -1.13
N ILE A 251 -2.10 -13.24 -0.87
CA ILE A 251 -3.00 -12.08 -0.86
C ILE A 251 -2.55 -11.01 -1.86
N SER A 252 -1.33 -10.48 -1.73
CA SER A 252 -0.92 -9.26 -2.47
C SER A 252 -0.95 -9.44 -3.98
N VAL A 253 -0.27 -10.46 -4.51
CA VAL A 253 -0.20 -10.73 -5.94
C VAL A 253 -1.58 -10.98 -6.54
N PRO A 254 -2.42 -11.90 -6.02
CA PRO A 254 -3.77 -12.09 -6.55
C PRO A 254 -4.67 -10.86 -6.39
N TYR A 255 -4.55 -10.11 -5.29
CA TYR A 255 -5.30 -8.88 -5.07
C TYR A 255 -4.98 -7.81 -6.13
N VAL A 256 -3.70 -7.52 -6.36
CA VAL A 256 -3.27 -6.53 -7.36
C VAL A 256 -3.54 -7.01 -8.78
N ALA A 257 -3.44 -8.32 -9.05
CA ALA A 257 -3.83 -8.89 -10.33
C ALA A 257 -5.32 -8.66 -10.62
N HIS A 258 -6.19 -8.88 -9.63
CA HIS A 258 -7.63 -8.62 -9.76
C HIS A 258 -7.92 -7.13 -10.01
N ILE A 259 -7.33 -6.22 -9.23
CA ILE A 259 -7.51 -4.77 -9.43
C ILE A 259 -7.09 -4.32 -10.83
N ARG A 260 -6.03 -4.93 -11.38
CA ARG A 260 -5.51 -4.59 -12.72
C ARG A 260 -6.22 -5.32 -13.85
N SER A 261 -7.08 -6.29 -13.55
CA SER A 261 -7.72 -7.13 -14.56
C SER A 261 -8.76 -6.37 -15.38
N ASP A 262 -9.42 -5.40 -14.76
CA ASP A 262 -10.41 -4.54 -15.41
C ASP A 262 -10.13 -3.06 -15.08
N PRO A 263 -9.62 -2.26 -16.04
CA PRO A 263 -9.35 -0.84 -15.84
C PRO A 263 -10.63 -0.01 -15.66
N ASP A 264 -11.79 -0.55 -16.06
CA ASP A 264 -13.09 0.11 -15.97
C ASP A 264 -13.87 -0.30 -14.70
N GLN A 265 -13.28 -1.15 -13.85
CA GLN A 265 -13.87 -1.59 -12.59
C GLN A 265 -14.19 -0.40 -11.68
N ASN A 266 -15.46 -0.28 -11.30
CA ASN A 266 -15.88 0.74 -10.35
C ASN A 266 -15.44 0.33 -8.93
N ALA A 267 -14.70 1.21 -8.24
CA ALA A 267 -14.23 0.87 -6.90
C ALA A 267 -15.35 0.77 -5.85
N LEU A 268 -16.54 1.32 -6.10
CA LEU A 268 -17.70 1.13 -5.21
C LEU A 268 -18.21 -0.31 -5.23
N ASP A 269 -17.94 -1.05 -6.31
CA ASP A 269 -18.33 -2.45 -6.46
C ASP A 269 -17.29 -3.42 -5.87
N MET A 270 -16.18 -2.90 -5.34
CA MET A 270 -15.12 -3.71 -4.72
C MET A 270 -15.46 -4.23 -3.34
N GLY A 271 -16.55 -3.74 -2.73
CA GLY A 271 -16.96 -4.11 -1.37
C GLY A 271 -17.03 -5.63 -1.12
N PRO A 272 -17.74 -6.41 -1.96
CA PRO A 272 -17.76 -7.88 -1.86
C PRO A 272 -16.36 -8.51 -1.97
N TYR A 273 -15.53 -8.05 -2.91
CA TYR A 273 -14.17 -8.58 -3.06
C TYR A 273 -13.28 -8.27 -1.85
N HIS A 274 -13.42 -7.09 -1.25
CA HIS A 274 -12.74 -6.77 0.01
C HIS A 274 -13.20 -7.67 1.16
N GLN A 275 -14.46 -8.12 1.19
CA GLN A 275 -14.91 -9.12 2.18
C GLN A 275 -14.25 -10.49 1.94
N GLU A 276 -13.99 -10.87 0.69
CA GLU A 276 -13.22 -12.09 0.37
C GLU A 276 -11.78 -11.98 0.86
N VAL A 277 -11.12 -10.82 0.66
CA VAL A 277 -9.78 -10.55 1.19
C VAL A 277 -9.75 -10.70 2.72
N LEU A 278 -10.69 -10.07 3.42
CA LEU A 278 -10.79 -10.17 4.88
C LEU A 278 -11.05 -11.61 5.34
N SER A 279 -11.89 -12.35 4.60
CA SER A 279 -12.19 -13.75 4.90
C SER A 279 -10.97 -14.65 4.68
N ALA A 280 -10.19 -14.41 3.62
CA ALA A 280 -8.95 -15.12 3.36
C ALA A 280 -7.92 -14.85 4.46
N CYS A 281 -7.67 -13.59 4.82
CA CYS A 281 -6.78 -13.25 5.94
C CYS A 281 -7.25 -13.90 7.25
N LYS A 282 -8.55 -13.90 7.53
CA LYS A 282 -9.10 -14.54 8.72
C LYS A 282 -8.89 -16.05 8.73
N ALA A 283 -9.10 -16.73 7.60
CA ALA A 283 -8.86 -18.17 7.50
C ALA A 283 -7.40 -18.52 7.83
N VAL A 284 -6.45 -17.71 7.36
CA VAL A 284 -5.02 -17.89 7.66
C VAL A 284 -4.72 -17.66 9.13
N ILE A 285 -5.29 -16.62 9.74
CA ILE A 285 -5.14 -16.33 11.18
C ILE A 285 -5.74 -17.47 12.02
N ASP A 286 -6.90 -17.98 11.64
CA ASP A 286 -7.59 -19.05 12.36
C ASP A 286 -6.88 -20.40 12.22
N ASP A 287 -6.22 -20.66 11.08
CA ASP A 287 -5.46 -21.88 10.82
C ASP A 287 -4.30 -21.66 9.82
N PRO A 288 -3.08 -21.30 10.29
CA PRO A 288 -1.93 -21.06 9.41
C PRO A 288 -1.49 -22.31 8.60
N GLU A 289 -1.87 -23.52 9.02
CA GLU A 289 -1.53 -24.77 8.33
C GLU A 289 -2.21 -24.88 6.96
N ILE A 290 -3.25 -24.09 6.67
CA ILE A 290 -3.82 -24.05 5.32
C ILE A 290 -2.84 -23.50 4.26
N ILE A 291 -1.80 -22.76 4.70
CA ILE A 291 -0.71 -22.26 3.85
C ILE A 291 0.62 -22.95 4.16
N LEU A 292 0.89 -23.28 5.42
CA LEU A 292 2.17 -23.85 5.85
C LEU A 292 2.17 -25.39 5.93
N GLY A 293 1.00 -26.00 5.91
CA GLY A 293 0.83 -27.44 6.10
C GLY A 293 1.08 -28.25 4.82
N PRO A 294 1.15 -29.58 4.94
CA PRO A 294 1.51 -30.47 3.83
C PRO A 294 0.54 -30.41 2.65
N GLU A 295 -0.71 -30.01 2.88
CA GLU A 295 -1.76 -29.92 1.85
C GLU A 295 -1.78 -28.58 1.09
N ALA A 296 -0.95 -27.61 1.48
CA ALA A 296 -0.97 -26.25 0.94
C ALA A 296 -0.75 -26.17 -0.58
N PHE A 297 -0.08 -27.15 -1.19
CA PHE A 297 0.13 -27.18 -2.64
C PHE A 297 -1.00 -27.90 -3.40
N HIS A 298 -1.78 -28.74 -2.72
CA HIS A 298 -2.91 -29.44 -3.32
C HIS A 298 -4.16 -28.57 -3.38
N THR A 299 -4.39 -27.79 -2.32
CA THR A 299 -5.48 -26.82 -2.24
C THR A 299 -4.95 -25.48 -1.73
N PRO A 300 -4.29 -24.67 -2.59
CA PRO A 300 -3.67 -23.44 -2.14
C PRO A 300 -4.69 -22.46 -1.57
N ALA A 301 -4.47 -22.03 -0.33
CA ALA A 301 -5.25 -21.00 0.34
C ALA A 301 -4.84 -19.60 -0.12
N THR A 302 -4.86 -19.36 -1.43
CA THR A 302 -4.69 -18.03 -2.00
C THR A 302 -6.05 -17.33 -2.15
N LEU A 303 -6.03 -16.00 -2.22
CA LEU A 303 -7.20 -15.20 -2.55
C LEU A 303 -7.77 -15.62 -3.90
N GLY A 304 -9.05 -16.01 -3.92
CA GLY A 304 -9.71 -16.56 -5.10
C GLY A 304 -9.35 -18.03 -5.42
N SER A 305 -8.68 -18.73 -4.50
CA SER A 305 -8.31 -20.16 -4.61
C SER A 305 -7.52 -20.51 -5.88
N GLN A 306 -6.64 -19.60 -6.29
CA GLN A 306 -5.72 -19.80 -7.41
C GLN A 306 -4.45 -20.53 -6.97
N MET A 307 -3.68 -21.02 -7.94
CA MET A 307 -2.33 -21.52 -7.65
C MET A 307 -1.43 -20.38 -7.18
N PHE A 308 -0.42 -20.69 -6.34
CA PHE A 308 0.63 -19.72 -6.02
C PHE A 308 1.26 -19.17 -7.30
N HIS A 309 1.47 -17.87 -7.36
CA HIS A 309 2.05 -17.21 -8.54
C HIS A 309 3.45 -17.74 -8.87
N ARG A 310 4.22 -18.03 -7.81
CA ARG A 310 5.57 -18.60 -7.84
C ARG A 310 5.66 -19.73 -6.82
N PRO A 311 5.21 -20.95 -7.17
CA PRO A 311 5.18 -22.08 -6.24
C PRO A 311 6.55 -22.39 -5.63
N GLU A 312 7.64 -22.11 -6.34
CA GLU A 312 9.01 -22.28 -5.84
C GLU A 312 9.29 -21.48 -4.57
N VAL A 313 8.70 -20.29 -4.42
CA VAL A 313 8.83 -19.46 -3.21
C VAL A 313 8.24 -20.21 -2.01
N MET A 314 7.03 -20.75 -2.17
CA MET A 314 6.35 -21.50 -1.12
C MET A 314 7.08 -22.80 -0.78
N TYR A 315 7.61 -23.51 -1.79
CA TYR A 315 8.42 -24.71 -1.56
C TYR A 315 9.65 -24.39 -0.70
N THR A 316 10.34 -23.29 -1.01
CA THR A 316 11.48 -22.85 -0.22
C THR A 316 11.09 -22.54 1.23
N ILE A 317 9.99 -21.83 1.46
CA ILE A 317 9.50 -21.49 2.81
C ILE A 317 9.15 -22.75 3.61
N HIS A 318 8.48 -23.72 2.99
CA HIS A 318 8.16 -25.01 3.61
C HIS A 318 9.43 -25.81 3.96
N GLN A 319 10.44 -25.77 3.11
CA GLN A 319 11.75 -26.35 3.41
C GLN A 319 12.41 -25.64 4.60
N TYR A 320 12.40 -24.30 4.66
CA TYR A 320 12.92 -23.54 5.80
C TYR A 320 12.22 -23.92 7.12
N GLY A 321 10.89 -24.05 7.13
CA GLY A 321 10.13 -24.46 8.30
C GLY A 321 10.44 -25.89 8.77
N THR A 322 10.67 -26.82 7.84
CA THR A 322 10.98 -28.22 8.18
C THR A 322 12.42 -28.42 8.67
N PHE A 323 13.41 -27.72 8.09
CA PHE A 323 14.80 -27.78 8.56
C PHE A 323 14.94 -27.25 10.00
N THR A 324 14.18 -26.22 10.35
CA THR A 324 14.23 -25.58 11.67
C THR A 324 13.42 -26.29 12.75
N ALA A 325 12.42 -27.11 12.38
CA ALA A 325 11.73 -28.00 13.31
C ALA A 325 12.60 -29.16 13.84
N SER A 326 13.65 -29.54 13.10
CA SER A 326 14.56 -30.64 13.45
C SER A 326 15.66 -30.24 14.45
N SER A 327 15.91 -28.94 14.63
CA SER A 327 16.73 -28.39 15.70
C SER A 327 15.82 -28.00 16.87
N THR A 328 16.15 -28.46 18.08
CA THR A 328 15.26 -28.52 19.26
C THR A 328 14.86 -27.17 19.90
N THR A 329 14.65 -26.11 19.12
CA THR A 329 14.26 -24.79 19.64
C THR A 329 13.31 -24.07 18.70
N SER A 330 12.02 -24.07 19.07
CA SER A 330 11.00 -23.01 18.87
C SER A 330 10.64 -22.47 17.46
N CYS A 331 11.31 -22.84 16.38
CA CYS A 331 11.17 -22.14 15.09
C CYS A 331 9.78 -22.21 14.39
N PRO A 332 9.09 -23.37 14.32
CA PRO A 332 7.80 -23.43 13.64
C PRO A 332 6.78 -22.47 14.26
N THR A 333 6.78 -22.36 15.59
CA THR A 333 5.89 -21.48 16.36
C THR A 333 6.14 -20.00 16.11
N ILE A 334 7.35 -19.62 15.71
CA ILE A 334 7.72 -18.22 15.48
C ILE A 334 7.21 -17.76 14.11
N LEU A 335 7.45 -18.54 13.05
CA LEU A 335 6.88 -18.24 11.72
C LEU A 335 5.34 -18.21 11.78
N HIS A 336 4.72 -19.08 12.58
CA HIS A 336 3.27 -19.05 12.86
C HIS A 336 2.82 -17.80 13.62
N GLY A 337 3.70 -17.17 14.40
CA GLY A 337 3.40 -15.91 15.08
C GLY A 337 3.62 -14.68 14.20
N CYS A 338 4.48 -14.79 13.17
CA CYS A 338 4.70 -13.74 12.19
C CYS A 338 3.63 -13.68 11.10
N ILE A 339 3.06 -14.83 10.72
CA ILE A 339 1.91 -14.96 9.82
C ILE A 339 0.63 -14.66 10.60
#